data_AF-A0A5Q4SMM7-F1
#
_entry.id   AF-A0A5Q4SMM7-F1
#
_cell.length_a   1.000
_cell.length_b   1.000
_cell.length_c   1.000
_cell.angle_alpha   90.00
_cell.angle_beta   90.00
_cell.angle_gamma   90.00
#
_symmetry.space_group_name_H-M   'P 1'
#
loop_
_entity.id
_entity.type
_entity.pdbx_description
1 polymer ?
#
loop_
_entity_poly.entity_id
_entity_poly.type
_entity_poly.pdbx_seq_one_letter_code
_entity_poly.pdbx_strand_id
1 'polypeptide(L)'
;MSSSLRTPFTPAVPVVAPKPFLLTPHQGEAARALLAHVSALPLTTADAQLLATVVTIRAARAGVGNLTGQDVRSLRLADPEGAVTAFAALGWQGYEALLGGDLVTPVGVIVPDLSGQPESALHFGKLMRSRVSGWTVRTLSAKPVKKTSTAARLAALFLAAHGPADEHGTLPAHLPGHCRAALPELLDKGFLRELDGDRYLLAEAVRHLSGMRPLPDVQPATRDEPEAEGPSWQEWKDRASVALRRHVEAVESCPECALSTARVSEAFMRKALPAQFGEKARTAYGVWAAKYPDQGPAAAESAAAFRALHGHGPSVKQLCTALGWGKMSRQLRIHVIRRLIAEGWLTNTDPVPWTLRPGKAAQTGTAAAAPVAARRG
;
A
#
# COMPACT_ATOMS: atom_id res chain seq x y z
N MET A 1 54.56 9.79 -42.45
CA MET A 1 53.57 10.74 -41.87
C MET A 1 52.19 10.11 -42.01
N SER A 2 51.74 9.35 -41.01
CA SER A 2 50.35 8.84 -40.95
C SER A 2 49.71 9.39 -39.69
N SER A 3 48.85 10.38 -39.87
CA SER A 3 48.09 11.03 -38.81
C SER A 3 46.79 10.25 -38.59
N SER A 4 46.75 9.41 -37.56
CA SER A 4 45.52 8.75 -37.13
C SER A 4 44.66 9.74 -36.34
N LEU A 5 43.57 10.20 -36.96
CA LEU A 5 42.52 10.97 -36.31
C LEU A 5 41.84 10.09 -35.25
N ARG A 6 42.05 10.40 -33.97
CA ARG A 6 41.24 9.88 -32.87
C ARG A 6 39.90 10.62 -32.85
N THR A 7 38.82 9.90 -33.09
CA THR A 7 37.45 10.36 -32.81
C THR A 7 37.27 10.53 -31.29
N PRO A 8 36.70 11.64 -30.81
CA PRO A 8 36.45 11.83 -29.39
C PRO A 8 35.32 10.89 -28.92
N PHE A 9 35.59 10.19 -27.82
CA PHE A 9 34.63 9.32 -27.14
C PHE A 9 33.65 10.20 -26.35
N THR A 10 32.42 10.34 -26.86
CA THR A 10 31.34 10.99 -26.11
C THR A 10 30.86 10.02 -25.02
N PRO A 11 30.98 10.35 -23.71
CA PRO A 11 30.48 9.47 -22.67
C PRO A 11 28.95 9.39 -22.77
N ALA A 12 28.43 8.17 -22.84
CA ALA A 12 27.00 7.92 -22.83
C ALA A 12 26.39 8.43 -21.52
N VAL A 13 25.44 9.36 -21.61
CA VAL A 13 24.65 9.84 -20.48
C VAL A 13 23.90 8.64 -19.90
N PRO A 14 24.04 8.33 -18.60
CA PRO A 14 23.33 7.21 -18.00
C PRO A 14 21.82 7.45 -18.10
N VAL A 15 21.13 6.57 -18.82
CA VAL A 15 19.67 6.58 -18.93
C VAL A 15 19.10 6.25 -17.56
N VAL A 16 18.66 7.29 -16.83
CA VAL A 16 18.00 7.13 -15.54
C VAL A 16 16.65 6.46 -15.79
N ALA A 17 16.48 5.24 -15.27
CA ALA A 17 15.22 4.52 -15.38
C ALA A 17 14.07 5.38 -14.81
N PRO A 18 12.93 5.48 -15.51
CA PRO A 18 11.82 6.32 -15.09
C PRO A 18 11.29 5.85 -13.73
N LYS A 19 11.01 6.80 -12.84
CA LYS A 19 10.43 6.50 -11.52
C LYS A 19 9.04 5.86 -11.72
N PRO A 20 8.72 4.76 -11.03
CA PRO A 20 7.40 4.16 -11.15
C PRO A 20 6.32 5.11 -10.62
N PHE A 21 5.17 5.12 -11.29
CA PHE A 21 4.01 5.87 -10.84
C PHE A 21 3.58 5.44 -9.44
N LEU A 22 3.20 6.43 -8.63
CA LEU A 22 2.83 6.18 -7.24
C LEU A 22 1.40 5.65 -7.07
N LEU A 23 0.53 5.95 -8.03
CA LEU A 23 -0.87 5.54 -8.07
C LEU A 23 -1.14 4.68 -9.30
N THR A 24 -1.92 3.62 -9.12
CA THR A 24 -2.56 2.90 -10.23
C THR A 24 -3.74 3.73 -10.77
N PRO A 25 -4.31 3.42 -11.95
CA PRO A 25 -5.44 4.17 -12.49
C PRO A 25 -6.63 4.31 -11.53
N HIS A 26 -7.08 3.21 -10.92
CA HIS A 26 -8.14 3.26 -9.89
C HIS A 26 -7.75 4.05 -8.64
N GLN A 27 -6.47 4.09 -8.27
CA GLN A 27 -6.03 4.91 -7.14
C GLN A 27 -5.97 6.39 -7.51
N GLY A 28 -5.68 6.71 -8.78
CA GLY A 28 -5.80 8.05 -9.35
C GLY A 28 -7.24 8.54 -9.38
N GLU A 29 -8.17 7.66 -9.74
CA GLU A 29 -9.62 7.94 -9.69
C GLU A 29 -10.09 8.25 -8.27
N ALA A 30 -9.70 7.42 -7.30
CA ALA A 30 -9.97 7.67 -5.89
C ALA A 30 -9.40 9.03 -5.42
N ALA A 31 -8.18 9.39 -5.82
CA ALA A 31 -7.58 10.68 -5.49
C ALA A 31 -8.37 11.86 -6.10
N ARG A 32 -8.85 11.73 -7.35
CA ARG A 32 -9.70 12.73 -8.00
C ARG A 32 -11.05 12.88 -7.31
N ALA A 33 -11.74 11.77 -7.02
CA ALA A 33 -13.01 11.78 -6.31
C ALA A 33 -12.89 12.48 -4.95
N LEU A 34 -11.81 12.21 -4.22
CA LEU A 34 -11.54 12.86 -2.95
C LEU A 34 -11.31 14.37 -3.09
N LEU A 35 -10.52 14.79 -4.08
CA LEU A 35 -10.26 16.20 -4.32
C LEU A 35 -11.50 16.94 -4.81
N ALA A 36 -12.35 16.29 -5.62
CA ALA A 36 -13.65 16.82 -6.01
C ALA A 36 -14.58 17.00 -4.80
N HIS A 37 -14.67 15.99 -3.92
CA HIS A 37 -15.43 16.09 -2.68
C HIS A 37 -14.97 17.26 -1.81
N VAL A 38 -13.65 17.39 -1.58
CA VAL A 38 -13.11 18.49 -0.75
C VAL A 38 -13.34 19.84 -1.41
N SER A 39 -13.24 19.95 -2.74
CA SER A 39 -13.51 21.20 -3.46
C SER A 39 -14.98 21.65 -3.39
N ALA A 40 -15.90 20.73 -3.14
CA ALA A 40 -17.32 21.02 -2.97
C ALA A 40 -17.68 21.48 -1.55
N LEU A 41 -16.77 21.31 -0.57
CA LEU A 41 -16.98 21.81 0.78
C LEU A 41 -16.98 23.35 0.78
N PRO A 42 -17.79 24.02 1.63
CA PRO A 42 -17.85 25.48 1.74
C PRO A 42 -16.64 26.07 2.49
N LEU A 43 -15.43 25.66 2.09
CA LEU A 43 -14.16 26.13 2.63
C LEU A 43 -13.56 27.19 1.71
N THR A 44 -13.30 28.37 2.24
CA THR A 44 -12.87 29.55 1.45
C THR A 44 -11.36 29.71 1.36
N THR A 45 -10.58 29.08 2.24
CA THR A 45 -9.12 29.23 2.32
C THR A 45 -8.39 27.98 1.86
N ALA A 46 -7.19 28.18 1.31
CA ALA A 46 -6.32 27.08 0.90
C ALA A 46 -5.87 26.23 2.10
N ASP A 47 -5.64 26.86 3.26
CA ASP A 47 -5.20 26.15 4.47
C ASP A 47 -6.29 25.20 4.98
N ALA A 48 -7.55 25.68 5.04
CA ALA A 48 -8.68 24.85 5.43
C ALA A 48 -8.90 23.69 4.43
N GLN A 49 -8.85 23.95 3.12
CA GLN A 49 -9.01 22.90 2.11
C GLN A 49 -7.87 21.88 2.10
N LEU A 50 -6.62 22.31 2.31
CA LEU A 50 -5.49 21.38 2.40
C LEU A 50 -5.60 20.51 3.67
N LEU A 51 -5.95 21.10 4.81
CA LEU A 51 -6.18 20.34 6.03
C LEU A 51 -7.36 19.37 5.87
N ALA A 52 -8.49 19.82 5.32
CA ALA A 52 -9.65 19.00 5.01
C ALA A 52 -9.26 17.81 4.11
N THR A 53 -8.45 18.03 3.08
CA THR A 53 -7.94 16.96 2.21
C THR A 53 -7.29 15.83 3.02
N VAL A 54 -6.43 16.17 3.99
CA VAL A 54 -5.74 15.17 4.82
C VAL A 54 -6.70 14.45 5.76
N VAL A 55 -7.62 15.19 6.39
CA VAL A 55 -8.65 14.62 7.28
C VAL A 55 -9.57 13.68 6.51
N THR A 56 -10.14 14.13 5.40
CA THR A 56 -11.01 13.35 4.51
C THR A 56 -10.33 12.07 4.05
N ILE A 57 -9.05 12.10 3.63
CA ILE A 57 -8.32 10.88 3.28
C ILE A 57 -8.32 9.88 4.44
N ARG A 58 -8.06 10.33 5.67
CA ARG A 58 -7.99 9.46 6.85
C ARG A 58 -9.36 8.97 7.30
N ALA A 59 -10.39 9.80 7.13
CA ALA A 59 -11.78 9.51 7.47
C ALA A 59 -12.53 8.66 6.43
N ALA A 60 -12.09 8.63 5.17
CA ALA A 60 -12.75 7.95 4.04
C ALA A 60 -13.01 6.43 4.19
N ARG A 61 -12.56 5.80 5.29
CA ARG A 61 -12.90 4.41 5.61
C ARG A 61 -14.03 4.27 6.63
N ALA A 62 -14.10 5.19 7.60
CA ALA A 62 -14.84 4.95 8.83
C ALA A 62 -15.49 6.23 9.41
N GLY A 63 -15.48 7.33 8.65
CA GLY A 63 -15.97 8.63 9.11
C GLY A 63 -15.08 9.33 10.13
N VAL A 64 -13.97 8.72 10.57
CA VAL A 64 -13.05 9.31 11.57
C VAL A 64 -11.62 9.35 11.04
N GLY A 65 -11.06 10.55 10.97
CA GLY A 65 -9.69 10.82 10.56
C GLY A 65 -8.80 11.16 11.76
N ASN A 66 -7.92 10.24 12.15
CA ASN A 66 -6.97 10.49 13.24
C ASN A 66 -5.80 11.35 12.76
N LEU A 67 -5.57 12.51 13.36
CA LEU A 67 -4.44 13.42 13.09
C LEU A 67 -3.71 13.76 14.38
N THR A 68 -2.45 14.12 14.28
CA THR A 68 -1.63 14.66 15.38
C THR A 68 -1.37 16.14 15.16
N GLY A 69 -1.02 16.89 16.20
CA GLY A 69 -0.54 18.27 16.03
C GLY A 69 0.72 18.33 15.14
N GLN A 70 1.56 17.29 15.16
CA GLN A 70 2.69 17.16 14.24
C GLN A 70 2.25 17.02 12.77
N ASP A 71 1.16 16.31 12.48
CA ASP A 71 0.59 16.24 11.14
C ASP A 71 0.21 17.65 10.65
N VAL A 72 -0.50 18.43 11.47
CA VAL A 72 -0.91 19.81 11.14
C VAL A 72 0.32 20.70 10.89
N ARG A 73 1.32 20.66 11.77
CA ARG A 73 2.57 21.41 11.59
C ARG A 73 3.32 21.01 10.31
N SER A 74 3.29 19.72 9.95
CA SER A 74 3.94 19.24 8.73
C SER A 74 3.30 19.80 7.44
N LEU A 75 2.03 20.19 7.51
CA LEU A 75 1.32 20.87 6.42
C LEU A 75 1.73 22.33 6.26
N ARG A 76 2.48 22.93 7.20
CA ARG A 76 2.98 24.32 7.12
C ARG A 76 1.90 25.30 6.66
N LEU A 77 0.72 25.20 7.26
CA LEU A 77 -0.39 26.12 6.98
C LEU A 77 0.03 27.54 7.37
N ALA A 78 -0.47 28.55 6.66
CA ALA A 78 -0.19 29.95 7.01
C ALA A 78 -1.01 30.37 8.24
N ASP A 79 -2.25 29.90 8.32
CA ASP A 79 -3.20 30.10 9.43
C ASP A 79 -3.77 28.74 9.87
N PRO A 80 -3.03 27.97 10.69
CA PRO A 80 -3.50 26.67 11.19
C PRO A 80 -4.71 26.80 12.13
N GLU A 81 -4.79 27.89 12.92
CA GLU A 81 -5.95 28.20 13.75
C GLU A 81 -7.23 28.35 12.91
N GLY A 82 -7.22 29.26 11.93
CA GLY A 82 -8.37 29.48 11.06
C GLY A 82 -8.76 28.24 10.25
N ALA A 83 -7.77 27.44 9.81
CA ALA A 83 -8.02 26.18 9.11
C ALA A 83 -8.77 25.15 9.96
N VAL A 84 -8.42 25.03 11.24
CA VAL A 84 -9.10 24.12 12.18
C VAL A 84 -10.47 24.66 12.55
N THR A 85 -10.61 25.97 12.82
CA THR A 85 -11.92 26.57 13.15
C THR A 85 -12.92 26.46 12.00
N ALA A 86 -12.48 26.44 10.74
CA ALA A 86 -13.34 26.25 9.58
C ALA A 86 -14.12 24.91 9.60
N PHE A 87 -13.63 23.91 10.33
CA PHE A 87 -14.31 22.62 10.50
C PHE A 87 -15.61 22.72 11.30
N ALA A 88 -15.76 23.73 12.16
CA ALA A 88 -17.01 24.00 12.87
C ALA A 88 -18.17 24.23 11.89
N ALA A 89 -17.94 25.00 10.82
CA ALA A 89 -18.93 25.31 9.79
C ALA A 89 -19.33 24.08 8.95
N LEU A 90 -18.50 23.04 8.95
CA LEU A 90 -18.78 21.75 8.30
C LEU A 90 -19.50 20.75 9.21
N GLY A 91 -19.74 21.10 10.48
CA GLY A 91 -20.28 20.17 11.48
C GLY A 91 -19.32 19.02 11.83
N TRP A 92 -18.04 19.14 11.49
CA TRP A 92 -17.01 18.18 11.91
C TRP A 92 -16.79 18.31 13.42
N GLN A 93 -16.29 17.25 14.06
CA GLN A 93 -16.17 17.20 15.53
C GLN A 93 -14.83 16.62 15.97
N GLY A 94 -14.41 16.92 17.20
CA GLY A 94 -13.22 16.33 17.81
C GLY A 94 -11.90 16.89 17.28
N TYR A 95 -11.90 18.08 16.68
CA TYR A 95 -10.71 18.74 16.12
C TYR A 95 -10.01 19.70 17.09
N GLU A 96 -10.63 20.01 18.23
CA GLU A 96 -10.25 21.09 19.15
C GLU A 96 -8.85 20.86 19.74
N ALA A 97 -8.48 19.60 19.96
CA ALA A 97 -7.17 19.24 20.50
C ALA A 97 -6.02 19.28 19.47
N LEU A 98 -6.29 19.49 18.18
CA LEU A 98 -5.25 19.47 17.13
C LEU A 98 -4.18 20.56 17.26
N LEU A 99 -4.56 21.69 17.87
CA LEU A 99 -3.67 22.85 18.06
C LEU A 99 -3.14 22.95 19.50
N GLY A 100 -3.42 21.94 20.33
CA GLY A 100 -2.95 21.89 21.72
C GLY A 100 -1.43 21.71 21.82
N GLY A 101 -0.93 21.77 23.07
CA GLY A 101 0.49 21.56 23.36
C GLY A 101 0.99 20.13 23.12
N ASP A 102 0.08 19.14 23.11
CA ASP A 102 0.39 17.75 22.78
C ASP A 102 0.38 17.54 21.27
N LEU A 103 1.58 17.38 20.69
CA LEU A 103 1.76 17.24 19.25
C LEU A 103 1.75 15.79 18.76
N VAL A 104 1.73 14.80 19.64
CA VAL A 104 1.96 13.38 19.28
C VAL A 104 0.75 12.50 19.51
N THR A 105 -0.14 12.87 20.43
CA THR A 105 -1.37 12.11 20.67
C THR A 105 -2.32 12.24 19.47
N PRO A 106 -2.79 11.12 18.89
CA PRO A 106 -3.79 11.16 17.83
C PRO A 106 -5.12 11.70 18.31
N VAL A 107 -5.63 12.70 17.60
CA VAL A 107 -6.92 13.34 17.76
C VAL A 107 -7.85 12.84 16.64
N GLY A 108 -9.00 12.29 17.02
CA GLY A 108 -9.97 11.71 16.07
C GLY A 108 -10.95 12.77 15.58
N VAL A 109 -10.79 13.23 14.34
CA VAL A 109 -11.72 14.17 13.70
C VAL A 109 -12.86 13.40 13.03
N ILE A 110 -14.09 13.65 13.43
CA ILE A 110 -15.29 13.05 12.86
C ILE A 110 -15.73 13.87 11.65
N VAL A 111 -15.92 13.20 10.52
CA VAL A 111 -16.42 13.75 9.25
C VAL A 111 -17.80 13.13 8.99
N PRO A 112 -18.90 13.85 9.30
CA PRO A 112 -20.26 13.31 9.27
C PRO A 112 -20.64 12.63 7.94
N ASP A 113 -20.32 13.27 6.81
CA ASP A 113 -20.65 12.79 5.46
C ASP A 113 -19.96 11.47 5.07
N LEU A 114 -18.94 11.06 5.84
CA LEU A 114 -18.18 9.82 5.64
C LEU A 114 -18.49 8.76 6.71
N SER A 115 -19.42 9.03 7.62
CA SER A 115 -19.77 8.15 8.73
C SER A 115 -20.92 7.20 8.36
N GLY A 116 -20.57 5.99 7.92
CA GLY A 116 -21.45 4.82 7.99
C GLY A 116 -22.65 4.74 7.02
N GLN A 117 -22.79 5.65 6.05
CA GLN A 117 -23.84 5.53 5.04
C GLN A 117 -23.39 4.64 3.86
N PRO A 118 -24.25 3.74 3.33
CA PRO A 118 -23.97 2.99 2.10
C PRO A 118 -23.65 3.92 0.91
N GLU A 119 -24.21 5.13 0.94
CA GLU A 119 -24.05 6.22 -0.02
C GLU A 119 -22.85 7.14 0.27
N SER A 120 -21.95 6.80 1.22
CA SER A 120 -20.85 7.71 1.61
C SER A 120 -20.05 8.16 0.38
N ALA A 121 -19.79 9.46 0.24
CA ALA A 121 -19.22 10.03 -0.99
C ALA A 121 -17.84 9.44 -1.40
N LEU A 122 -17.15 8.73 -0.48
CA LEU A 122 -15.84 8.13 -0.71
C LEU A 122 -15.74 6.76 -0.02
N HIS A 123 -15.79 5.66 -0.78
CA HIS A 123 -15.63 4.29 -0.24
C HIS A 123 -14.16 3.82 -0.29
N PHE A 124 -13.30 4.34 0.57
CA PHE A 124 -11.91 3.90 0.57
C PHE A 124 -11.70 2.63 1.41
N GLY A 125 -11.35 1.53 0.73
CA GLY A 125 -10.73 0.38 1.39
C GLY A 125 -9.40 0.74 2.07
N LYS A 126 -8.96 -0.07 3.06
CA LYS A 126 -7.72 0.17 3.84
C LYS A 126 -6.50 0.43 2.96
N LEU A 127 -6.33 -0.36 1.89
CA LEU A 127 -5.20 -0.25 0.97
C LEU A 127 -5.29 1.04 0.14
N MET A 128 -6.47 1.35 -0.40
CA MET A 128 -6.72 2.55 -1.20
C MET A 128 -6.36 3.81 -0.42
N ARG A 129 -6.94 3.95 0.78
CA ARG A 129 -6.66 5.05 1.71
C ARG A 129 -5.18 5.22 2.01
N SER A 130 -4.48 4.11 2.30
CA SER A 130 -3.04 4.15 2.58
C SER A 130 -2.22 4.60 1.36
N ARG A 131 -2.63 4.22 0.15
CA ARG A 131 -1.93 4.59 -1.09
C ARG A 131 -2.13 6.05 -1.44
N VAL A 132 -3.37 6.53 -1.38
CA VAL A 132 -3.71 7.95 -1.61
C VAL A 132 -3.02 8.82 -0.56
N SER A 133 -3.10 8.48 0.72
CA SER A 133 -2.39 9.22 1.79
C SER A 133 -0.87 9.29 1.55
N GLY A 134 -0.24 8.17 1.23
CA GLY A 134 1.20 8.15 0.94
C GLY A 134 1.58 8.91 -0.33
N TRP A 135 0.69 8.96 -1.33
CA TRP A 135 0.86 9.82 -2.51
C TRP A 135 0.77 11.29 -2.14
N THR A 136 -0.26 11.71 -1.39
CA THR A 136 -0.43 13.10 -0.91
C THR A 136 0.83 13.59 -0.20
N VAL A 137 1.36 12.82 0.74
CA VAL A 137 2.60 13.18 1.47
C VAL A 137 3.79 13.35 0.51
N ARG A 138 3.95 12.46 -0.48
CA ARG A 138 5.06 12.54 -1.45
C ARG A 138 4.91 13.70 -2.41
N THR A 139 3.69 14.03 -2.84
CA THR A 139 3.42 15.19 -3.68
C THR A 139 3.73 16.48 -2.93
N LEU A 140 3.24 16.63 -1.71
CA LEU A 140 3.51 17.80 -0.87
C LEU A 140 5.00 17.95 -0.50
N SER A 141 5.73 16.83 -0.42
CA SER A 141 7.17 16.81 -0.12
C SER A 141 8.07 16.90 -1.35
N ALA A 142 7.51 16.94 -2.56
CA ALA A 142 8.28 17.02 -3.79
C ALA A 142 9.13 18.30 -3.78
N LYS A 143 10.38 18.24 -4.28
CA LYS A 143 11.31 19.38 -4.30
C LYS A 143 10.68 20.68 -4.84
N PRO A 144 9.93 20.68 -5.97
CA PRO A 144 9.32 21.90 -6.50
C PRO A 144 8.09 22.39 -5.70
N VAL A 145 7.58 21.60 -4.75
CA VAL A 145 6.31 21.87 -4.02
C VAL A 145 6.55 22.17 -2.54
N LYS A 146 7.53 21.54 -1.91
CA LYS A 146 7.70 21.53 -0.44
C LYS A 146 7.91 22.90 0.23
N LYS A 147 8.25 23.94 -0.54
CA LYS A 147 8.50 25.31 -0.06
C LYS A 147 7.54 26.34 -0.67
N THR A 148 6.52 25.91 -1.40
CA THR A 148 5.56 26.81 -2.03
C THR A 148 4.45 27.20 -1.06
N SER A 149 3.64 28.18 -1.45
CA SER A 149 2.42 28.54 -0.71
C SER A 149 1.50 27.33 -0.50
N THR A 150 0.63 27.36 0.52
CA THR A 150 -0.38 26.31 0.73
C THR A 150 -1.27 26.15 -0.50
N ALA A 151 -1.67 27.26 -1.13
CA ALA A 151 -2.46 27.24 -2.35
C ALA A 151 -1.74 26.52 -3.51
N ALA A 152 -0.45 26.78 -3.72
CA ALA A 152 0.34 26.06 -4.72
C ALA A 152 0.47 24.57 -4.38
N ARG A 153 0.63 24.21 -3.10
CA ARG A 153 0.71 22.81 -2.67
C ARG A 153 -0.59 22.05 -2.88
N LEU A 154 -1.73 22.69 -2.61
CA LEU A 154 -3.05 22.13 -2.91
C LEU A 154 -3.26 22.03 -4.43
N ALA A 155 -2.93 23.07 -5.19
CA ALA A 155 -2.97 23.04 -6.66
C ALA A 155 -2.12 21.88 -7.22
N ALA A 156 -0.92 21.66 -6.69
CA ALA A 156 -0.06 20.54 -7.10
C ALA A 156 -0.72 19.17 -6.90
N LEU A 157 -1.52 18.98 -5.84
CA LEU A 157 -2.32 17.76 -5.66
C LEU A 157 -3.38 17.61 -6.76
N PHE A 158 -4.13 18.68 -7.05
CA PHE A 158 -5.14 18.68 -8.12
C PHE A 158 -4.52 18.35 -9.49
N LEU A 159 -3.44 19.03 -9.85
CA LEU A 159 -2.79 18.83 -11.15
C LEU A 159 -2.13 17.46 -11.25
N ALA A 160 -1.47 16.99 -10.18
CA ALA A 160 -0.93 15.64 -10.16
C ALA A 160 -2.04 14.58 -10.29
N ALA A 161 -3.19 14.74 -9.63
CA ALA A 161 -4.28 13.77 -9.70
C ALA A 161 -5.00 13.74 -11.07
N HIS A 162 -5.08 14.88 -11.76
CA HIS A 162 -5.85 15.04 -12.99
C HIS A 162 -5.00 14.99 -14.26
N GLY A 163 -3.73 15.33 -14.16
CA GLY A 163 -2.81 15.49 -15.28
C GLY A 163 -2.31 14.14 -15.78
N PRO A 164 -2.38 13.89 -17.09
CA PRO A 164 -1.75 12.72 -17.67
C PRO A 164 -0.22 12.83 -17.55
N ALA A 165 0.47 11.69 -17.62
CA ALA A 165 1.89 11.64 -17.30
C ALA A 165 2.78 12.29 -18.35
N ASP A 166 2.46 12.12 -19.63
CA ASP A 166 3.37 12.41 -20.75
C ASP A 166 2.78 13.37 -21.80
N GLU A 167 1.59 13.90 -21.57
CA GLU A 167 0.89 14.81 -22.47
C GLU A 167 0.26 15.97 -21.70
N HIS A 168 -0.25 17.00 -22.40
CA HIS A 168 -0.91 18.12 -21.75
C HIS A 168 -2.22 17.68 -21.09
N GLY A 169 -2.38 18.02 -19.82
CA GLY A 169 -3.65 17.97 -19.12
C GLY A 169 -4.44 19.27 -19.26
N THR A 170 -5.72 19.21 -18.91
CA THR A 170 -6.58 20.38 -18.75
C THR A 170 -6.86 20.61 -17.27
N LEU A 171 -6.85 21.88 -16.83
CA LEU A 171 -7.17 22.26 -15.45
C LEU A 171 -8.53 21.68 -15.06
N PRO A 172 -8.65 21.01 -13.90
CA PRO A 172 -9.93 20.44 -13.47
C PRO A 172 -10.95 21.57 -13.27
N ALA A 173 -12.18 21.37 -13.73
CA ALA A 173 -13.24 22.38 -13.62
C ALA A 173 -13.45 22.83 -12.17
N HIS A 174 -13.34 21.90 -11.22
CA HIS A 174 -13.49 22.10 -9.79
C HIS A 174 -12.19 22.54 -9.08
N LEU A 175 -11.17 22.99 -9.82
CA LEU A 175 -9.95 23.57 -9.23
C LEU A 175 -10.31 24.87 -8.48
N PRO A 176 -10.07 24.97 -7.16
CA PRO A 176 -10.41 26.15 -6.38
C PRO A 176 -9.74 27.44 -6.91
N GLY A 177 -10.40 28.59 -6.76
CA GLY A 177 -9.91 29.87 -7.28
C GLY A 177 -8.51 30.26 -6.75
N HIS A 178 -8.24 30.04 -5.47
CA HIS A 178 -6.91 30.26 -4.89
C HIS A 178 -5.85 29.29 -5.44
N CYS A 179 -6.24 28.07 -5.82
CA CYS A 179 -5.34 27.12 -6.48
C CYS A 179 -5.00 27.57 -7.90
N ARG A 180 -5.98 28.10 -8.65
CA ARG A 180 -5.78 28.71 -9.98
C ARG A 180 -4.82 29.90 -9.90
N ALA A 181 -5.00 30.77 -8.90
CA ALA A 181 -4.12 31.92 -8.68
C ALA A 181 -2.67 31.53 -8.36
N ALA A 182 -2.44 30.33 -7.83
CA ALA A 182 -1.11 29.83 -7.45
C ALA A 182 -0.40 29.03 -8.55
N LEU A 183 -1.00 28.85 -9.73
CA LEU A 183 -0.39 28.12 -10.85
C LEU A 183 0.94 28.74 -11.36
N PRO A 184 1.09 30.08 -11.45
CA PRO A 184 2.37 30.69 -11.84
C PRO A 184 3.52 30.32 -10.89
N GLU A 185 3.23 30.17 -9.59
CA GLU A 185 4.23 29.72 -8.61
C GLU A 185 4.69 28.28 -8.90
N LEU A 186 3.78 27.39 -9.30
CA LEU A 186 4.12 26.02 -9.68
C LEU A 186 4.93 25.93 -10.97
N LEU A 187 4.73 26.87 -11.91
CA LEU A 187 5.56 27.00 -13.10
C LEU A 187 6.97 27.48 -12.74
N ASP A 188 7.08 28.57 -11.99
CA ASP A 188 8.37 29.13 -11.52
C ASP A 188 9.20 28.10 -10.73
N LYS A 189 8.53 27.30 -9.90
CA LYS A 189 9.19 26.31 -9.05
C LYS A 189 9.52 25.00 -9.77
N GLY A 190 9.13 24.87 -11.04
CA GLY A 190 9.42 23.70 -11.88
C GLY A 190 8.60 22.46 -11.53
N PHE A 191 7.40 22.65 -10.97
CA PHE A 191 6.40 21.57 -10.88
C PHE A 191 5.68 21.40 -12.22
N LEU A 192 5.34 22.51 -12.86
CA LEU A 192 4.85 22.55 -14.23
C LEU A 192 6.01 22.81 -15.18
N ARG A 193 6.00 22.15 -16.34
CA ARG A 193 6.87 22.46 -17.46
C ARG A 193 6.29 23.58 -18.31
N GLU A 194 4.98 23.50 -18.54
CA GLU A 194 4.23 24.41 -19.40
C GLU A 194 2.87 24.69 -18.76
N LEU A 195 2.38 25.91 -18.97
CA LEU A 195 1.05 26.37 -18.57
C LEU A 195 0.58 27.37 -19.65
N ASP A 196 -0.52 27.06 -20.32
CA ASP A 196 -1.10 27.86 -21.39
C ASP A 196 -2.63 27.84 -21.26
N GLY A 197 -3.20 28.94 -20.77
CA GLY A 197 -4.61 29.01 -20.41
C GLY A 197 -5.00 27.91 -19.41
N ASP A 198 -5.96 27.07 -19.79
CA ASP A 198 -6.38 25.90 -19.01
C ASP A 198 -5.56 24.63 -19.32
N ARG A 199 -4.57 24.68 -20.21
CA ARG A 199 -3.71 23.53 -20.53
C ARG A 199 -2.42 23.61 -19.72
N TYR A 200 -1.95 22.47 -19.22
CA TYR A 200 -0.70 22.39 -18.48
C TYR A 200 0.03 21.09 -18.74
N LEU A 201 1.32 21.06 -18.43
CA LEU A 201 2.14 19.86 -18.49
C LEU A 201 3.00 19.72 -17.24
N LEU A 202 3.00 18.54 -16.64
CA LEU A 202 3.84 18.23 -15.49
C LEU A 202 5.33 18.17 -15.89
N ALA A 203 6.19 18.74 -15.05
CA ALA A 203 7.62 18.60 -15.23
C ALA A 203 8.07 17.14 -15.09
N GLU A 204 9.10 16.74 -15.84
CA GLU A 204 9.60 15.36 -15.88
C GLU A 204 9.92 14.81 -14.49
N ALA A 205 10.51 15.65 -13.63
CA ALA A 205 10.88 15.30 -12.26
C ALA A 205 9.71 14.86 -11.38
N VAL A 206 8.48 15.23 -11.72
CA VAL A 206 7.25 14.96 -10.95
C VAL A 206 6.22 14.13 -11.72
N ARG A 207 6.50 13.70 -12.96
CA ARG A 207 5.57 12.86 -13.75
C ARG A 207 5.09 11.61 -13.03
N HIS A 208 5.98 10.94 -12.29
CA HIS A 208 5.65 9.78 -11.46
C HIS A 208 4.57 10.02 -10.38
N LEU A 209 4.24 11.29 -10.09
CA LEU A 209 3.13 11.67 -9.20
C LEU A 209 1.78 11.70 -9.92
N SER A 210 1.74 11.60 -11.26
CA SER A 210 0.51 11.59 -12.04
C SER A 210 -0.43 10.49 -11.54
N GLY A 211 -1.68 10.87 -11.29
CA GLY A 211 -2.77 9.99 -10.90
C GLY A 211 -3.36 9.27 -12.10
N MET A 212 -2.51 8.63 -12.92
CA MET A 212 -2.79 7.82 -14.12
C MET A 212 -4.28 7.70 -14.51
N ARG A 213 -4.64 8.13 -15.72
CA ARG A 213 -5.96 7.82 -16.28
C ARG A 213 -5.93 6.44 -16.95
N PRO A 214 -7.05 5.69 -16.96
CA PRO A 214 -7.21 4.56 -17.88
C PRO A 214 -6.93 5.03 -19.32
N LEU A 215 -6.23 4.23 -20.12
CA LEU A 215 -6.02 4.56 -21.54
C LEU A 215 -7.36 4.55 -22.28
N PRO A 216 -7.66 5.52 -23.18
CA PRO A 216 -8.96 5.64 -23.84
C PRO A 216 -9.41 4.44 -24.70
N ASP A 217 -8.56 3.45 -24.93
CA ASP A 217 -8.87 2.27 -25.74
C ASP A 217 -8.41 0.95 -25.11
N VAL A 218 -8.02 1.00 -23.84
CA VAL A 218 -8.18 -0.17 -23.00
C VAL A 218 -9.54 0.07 -22.38
N GLN A 219 -10.60 -0.50 -22.99
CA GLN A 219 -11.77 -0.81 -22.17
C GLN A 219 -11.19 -1.41 -20.90
N PRO A 220 -11.35 -0.78 -19.72
CA PRO A 220 -11.15 -1.54 -18.51
C PRO A 220 -12.01 -2.76 -18.76
N ALA A 221 -11.46 -3.97 -18.68
CA ALA A 221 -12.29 -5.16 -18.67
C ALA A 221 -13.40 -4.81 -17.68
N THR A 222 -14.59 -4.53 -18.22
CA THR A 222 -15.64 -3.89 -17.47
C THR A 222 -15.89 -4.92 -16.40
N ARG A 223 -15.58 -4.56 -15.16
CA ARG A 223 -16.05 -5.33 -14.02
C ARG A 223 -17.53 -4.98 -13.77
N ASP A 224 -18.26 -4.89 -14.88
CA ASP A 224 -19.70 -4.97 -15.06
C ASP A 224 -20.04 -6.32 -15.73
N GLU A 225 -19.15 -7.31 -15.67
CA GLU A 225 -19.72 -8.59 -15.25
C GLU A 225 -20.18 -8.34 -13.81
N PRO A 226 -21.47 -8.54 -13.46
CA PRO A 226 -21.83 -8.66 -12.05
C PRO A 226 -20.78 -9.58 -11.46
N GLU A 227 -20.08 -9.17 -10.40
CA GLU A 227 -19.01 -9.96 -9.78
C GLU A 227 -19.50 -11.39 -9.72
N ALA A 228 -19.12 -12.24 -10.70
CA ALA A 228 -19.98 -13.34 -11.11
C ALA A 228 -20.08 -14.22 -9.91
N GLU A 229 -21.23 -14.17 -9.22
CA GLU A 229 -21.32 -14.29 -7.76
C GLU A 229 -20.31 -15.32 -7.33
N GLY A 230 -19.11 -14.82 -6.95
CA GLY A 230 -17.94 -15.69 -6.87
C GLY A 230 -18.37 -16.79 -5.92
N PRO A 231 -18.20 -18.08 -6.30
CA PRO A 231 -18.96 -19.16 -5.68
C PRO A 231 -18.95 -18.92 -4.18
N SER A 232 -20.14 -18.88 -3.58
CA SER A 232 -20.27 -18.61 -2.16
C SER A 232 -19.28 -19.49 -1.41
N TRP A 233 -18.83 -19.06 -0.22
CA TRP A 233 -17.79 -19.82 0.47
C TRP A 233 -18.14 -21.32 0.63
N GLN A 234 -19.43 -21.63 0.75
CA GLN A 234 -19.93 -22.99 0.74
C GLN A 234 -19.81 -23.68 -0.62
N GLU A 235 -20.25 -23.03 -1.71
CA GLU A 235 -20.11 -23.55 -3.07
C GLU A 235 -18.65 -23.76 -3.48
N TRP A 236 -17.73 -22.88 -3.04
CA TRP A 236 -16.31 -23.07 -3.25
C TRP A 236 -15.81 -24.33 -2.53
N LYS A 237 -16.25 -24.57 -1.28
CA LYS A 237 -15.91 -25.78 -0.51
C LYS A 237 -16.48 -27.05 -1.13
N ASP A 238 -17.67 -26.97 -1.73
CA ASP A 238 -18.31 -28.12 -2.39
C ASP A 238 -17.62 -28.48 -3.72
N ARG A 239 -17.02 -27.49 -4.41
CA ARG A 239 -16.18 -27.71 -5.60
C ARG A 239 -14.74 -28.13 -5.27
N ALA A 240 -14.27 -27.92 -4.04
CA ALA A 240 -12.93 -28.27 -3.62
C ALA A 240 -12.75 -29.79 -3.51
N SER A 241 -11.52 -30.29 -3.74
CA SER A 241 -11.24 -31.70 -3.49
C SER A 241 -11.44 -32.05 -2.02
N VAL A 242 -11.77 -33.32 -1.72
CA VAL A 242 -11.99 -33.80 -0.33
C VAL A 242 -10.82 -33.43 0.59
N ALA A 243 -9.58 -33.56 0.11
CA ALA A 243 -8.38 -33.21 0.87
C ALA A 243 -8.28 -31.70 1.13
N LEU A 244 -8.59 -30.86 0.13
CA LEU A 244 -8.55 -29.41 0.27
C LEU A 244 -9.67 -28.91 1.19
N ARG A 245 -10.87 -29.48 1.07
CA ARG A 245 -12.01 -29.18 1.95
C ARG A 245 -11.70 -29.49 3.41
N ARG A 246 -11.18 -30.69 3.70
CA ARG A 246 -10.75 -31.06 5.07
C ARG A 246 -9.70 -30.12 5.63
N HIS A 247 -8.73 -29.71 4.80
CA HIS A 247 -7.71 -28.74 5.21
C HIS A 247 -8.31 -27.36 5.53
N VAL A 248 -9.22 -26.88 4.69
CA VAL A 248 -9.93 -25.62 4.89
C VAL A 248 -10.75 -25.65 6.18
N GLU A 249 -11.51 -26.71 6.40
CA GLU A 249 -12.32 -26.91 7.60
C GLU A 249 -11.44 -26.96 8.85
N ALA A 250 -10.29 -27.66 8.81
CA ALA A 250 -9.33 -27.67 9.91
C ALA A 250 -8.75 -26.28 10.24
N VAL A 251 -8.55 -25.42 9.23
CA VAL A 251 -8.09 -24.03 9.43
C VAL A 251 -9.21 -23.15 9.97
N GLU A 252 -10.43 -23.28 9.42
CA GLU A 252 -11.63 -22.51 9.79
C GLU A 252 -12.07 -22.83 11.23
N SER A 253 -12.01 -24.10 11.63
CA SER A 253 -12.43 -24.56 12.96
C SER A 253 -11.32 -24.54 14.00
N CYS A 254 -10.12 -24.04 13.69
CA CYS A 254 -8.99 -24.07 14.62
C CYS A 254 -9.20 -23.08 15.78
N PRO A 255 -9.38 -23.54 17.04
CA PRO A 255 -9.66 -22.66 18.18
C PRO A 255 -8.46 -21.77 18.51
N GLU A 256 -7.24 -22.29 18.35
CA GLU A 256 -5.99 -21.58 18.62
C GLU A 256 -5.73 -20.44 17.62
N CYS A 257 -6.16 -20.61 16.37
CA CYS A 257 -5.98 -19.59 15.34
C CYS A 257 -7.10 -18.55 15.34
N ALA A 258 -8.32 -18.94 15.77
CA ALA A 258 -9.51 -18.10 15.86
C ALA A 258 -9.72 -17.20 14.62
N LEU A 259 -9.54 -17.77 13.42
CA LEU A 259 -9.67 -17.03 12.16
C LEU A 259 -11.15 -16.88 11.81
N SER A 260 -11.56 -15.67 11.42
CA SER A 260 -12.91 -15.50 10.88
C SER A 260 -13.05 -16.19 9.53
N THR A 261 -14.25 -16.71 9.24
CA THR A 261 -14.61 -17.28 7.93
C THR A 261 -14.25 -16.34 6.78
N ALA A 262 -14.51 -15.04 6.92
CA ALA A 262 -14.14 -14.03 5.91
C ALA A 262 -12.63 -14.00 5.59
N ARG A 263 -11.78 -14.20 6.60
CA ARG A 263 -10.32 -14.21 6.41
C ARG A 263 -9.83 -15.52 5.80
N VAL A 264 -10.46 -16.64 6.15
CA VAL A 264 -10.16 -17.93 5.56
C VAL A 264 -10.60 -17.94 4.10
N SER A 265 -11.83 -17.55 3.80
CA SER A 265 -12.36 -17.49 2.43
C SER A 265 -11.53 -16.57 1.54
N GLU A 266 -11.18 -15.36 2.00
CA GLU A 266 -10.31 -14.44 1.25
C GLU A 266 -8.97 -15.11 0.87
N ALA A 267 -8.37 -15.85 1.80
CA ALA A 267 -7.06 -16.46 1.58
C ALA A 267 -7.09 -17.64 0.61
N PHE A 268 -8.17 -18.43 0.62
CA PHE A 268 -8.32 -19.62 -0.24
C PHE A 268 -8.89 -19.30 -1.63
N MET A 269 -9.76 -18.28 -1.74
CA MET A 269 -10.39 -17.90 -3.01
C MET A 269 -9.54 -16.92 -3.83
N ARG A 270 -8.48 -16.35 -3.24
CA ARG A 270 -7.59 -15.42 -3.94
C ARG A 270 -6.76 -16.12 -5.01
N LYS A 271 -6.79 -15.59 -6.24
CA LYS A 271 -5.87 -15.98 -7.31
C LYS A 271 -4.41 -15.77 -6.89
N ALA A 272 -3.65 -16.86 -6.86
CA ALA A 272 -2.24 -16.83 -6.52
C ALA A 272 -1.45 -16.10 -7.60
N LEU A 273 -0.73 -15.05 -7.22
CA LEU A 273 0.21 -14.36 -8.11
C LEU A 273 1.63 -14.89 -7.85
N PRO A 274 2.38 -15.26 -8.89
CA PRO A 274 3.77 -15.66 -8.73
C PRO A 274 4.57 -14.56 -8.03
N ALA A 275 5.20 -14.88 -6.88
CA ALA A 275 6.04 -13.90 -6.21
C ALA A 275 7.32 -13.66 -7.03
N GLN A 276 7.49 -12.43 -7.53
CA GLN A 276 8.72 -11.92 -8.12
C GLN A 276 9.55 -11.23 -7.03
N PHE A 277 10.85 -11.52 -6.96
CA PHE A 277 11.76 -10.91 -5.99
C PHE A 277 12.71 -9.95 -6.70
N GLY A 278 12.58 -8.66 -6.39
CA GLY A 278 13.54 -7.65 -6.80
C GLY A 278 14.85 -7.75 -6.04
N GLU A 279 15.88 -7.08 -6.55
CA GLU A 279 17.23 -7.03 -6.00
C GLU A 279 17.25 -6.66 -4.50
N LYS A 280 16.43 -5.68 -4.10
CA LYS A 280 16.28 -5.25 -2.71
C LYS A 280 15.88 -6.39 -1.75
N ALA A 281 15.06 -7.35 -2.20
CA ALA A 281 14.67 -8.49 -1.37
C ALA A 281 15.83 -9.48 -1.19
N ARG A 282 16.69 -9.64 -2.20
CA ARG A 282 17.88 -10.48 -2.14
C ARG A 282 18.95 -9.89 -1.21
N THR A 283 19.20 -8.58 -1.30
CA THR A 283 20.11 -7.89 -0.36
C THR A 283 19.63 -8.02 1.09
N ALA A 284 18.34 -7.79 1.33
CA ALA A 284 17.75 -7.94 2.66
C ALA A 284 17.82 -9.38 3.18
N TYR A 285 17.78 -10.38 2.30
CA TYR A 285 17.98 -11.77 2.66
C TYR A 285 19.41 -12.05 3.13
N GLY A 286 20.43 -11.51 2.46
CA GLY A 286 21.82 -11.66 2.92
C GLY A 286 22.02 -11.15 4.35
N VAL A 287 21.46 -9.98 4.67
CA VAL A 287 21.48 -9.43 6.04
C VAL A 287 20.73 -10.32 7.03
N TRP A 288 19.56 -10.85 6.63
CA TRP A 288 18.78 -11.76 7.46
C TRP A 288 19.52 -13.07 7.73
N ALA A 289 20.13 -13.68 6.70
CA ALA A 289 20.83 -14.95 6.81
C ALA A 289 22.08 -14.84 7.70
N ALA A 290 22.80 -13.73 7.63
CA ALA A 290 23.92 -13.46 8.52
C ALA A 290 23.48 -13.32 10.00
N LYS A 291 22.30 -12.75 10.24
CA LYS A 291 21.75 -12.57 11.60
C LYS A 291 21.16 -13.85 12.18
N TYR A 292 20.57 -14.69 11.33
CA TYR A 292 19.90 -15.92 11.73
C TYR A 292 20.49 -17.08 10.91
N PRO A 293 21.70 -17.56 11.27
CA PRO A 293 22.29 -18.72 10.61
C PRO A 293 21.50 -20.00 10.95
N ASP A 294 21.57 -20.97 10.04
CA ASP A 294 21.13 -22.36 10.25
C ASP A 294 19.70 -22.54 10.79
N GLN A 295 18.77 -21.71 10.33
CA GLN A 295 17.37 -21.72 10.79
C GLN A 295 16.53 -22.89 10.25
N GLY A 296 17.11 -23.75 9.40
CA GLY A 296 16.43 -24.89 8.77
C GLY A 296 15.77 -25.84 9.76
N PRO A 297 16.53 -26.46 10.68
CA PRO A 297 15.99 -27.36 11.71
C PRO A 297 14.90 -26.70 12.56
N ALA A 298 15.18 -25.51 13.12
CA ALA A 298 14.25 -24.80 13.98
C ALA A 298 12.93 -24.46 13.25
N ALA A 299 13.00 -24.08 11.97
CA ALA A 299 11.81 -23.82 11.17
C ALA A 299 10.98 -25.08 10.92
N ALA A 300 11.62 -26.22 10.65
CA ALA A 300 10.95 -27.50 10.48
C ALA A 300 10.28 -27.97 11.78
N GLU A 301 10.99 -27.91 12.90
CA GLU A 301 10.46 -28.23 14.23
C GLU A 301 9.28 -27.34 14.61
N SER A 302 9.40 -26.03 14.41
CA SER A 302 8.30 -25.09 14.66
C SER A 302 7.09 -25.39 13.80
N ALA A 303 7.28 -25.71 12.52
CA ALA A 303 6.18 -26.13 11.65
C ALA A 303 5.56 -27.47 12.06
N ALA A 304 6.35 -28.42 12.56
CA ALA A 304 5.87 -29.70 13.09
C ALA A 304 5.03 -29.51 14.36
N ALA A 305 5.56 -28.76 15.33
CA ALA A 305 4.89 -28.44 16.59
C ALA A 305 3.58 -27.70 16.34
N PHE A 306 3.59 -26.72 15.44
CA PHE A 306 2.38 -26.00 15.04
C PHE A 306 1.34 -26.97 14.44
N ARG A 307 1.73 -27.90 13.58
CA ARG A 307 0.79 -28.87 13.01
C ARG A 307 0.21 -29.83 14.05
N ALA A 308 1.03 -30.28 14.99
CA ALA A 308 0.60 -31.15 16.07
C ALA A 308 -0.45 -30.47 16.96
N LEU A 309 -0.27 -29.17 17.23
CA LEU A 309 -1.19 -28.39 18.07
C LEU A 309 -2.46 -27.95 17.32
N HIS A 310 -2.32 -27.52 16.06
CA HIS A 310 -3.39 -26.85 15.33
C HIS A 310 -4.15 -27.75 14.35
N GLY A 311 -3.62 -28.94 14.01
CA GLY A 311 -4.16 -29.81 12.96
C GLY A 311 -3.89 -29.32 11.52
N HIS A 312 -3.29 -28.14 11.34
CA HIS A 312 -2.92 -27.56 10.05
C HIS A 312 -1.54 -26.88 10.12
N GLY A 313 -0.95 -26.54 8.97
CA GLY A 313 0.35 -25.86 8.92
C GLY A 313 0.27 -24.38 9.27
N PRO A 314 1.38 -23.75 9.72
CA PRO A 314 1.38 -22.31 9.92
C PRO A 314 1.34 -21.57 8.58
N SER A 315 0.83 -20.33 8.59
CA SER A 315 1.12 -19.38 7.52
C SER A 315 2.59 -18.92 7.60
N VAL A 316 3.10 -18.36 6.49
CA VAL A 316 4.42 -17.69 6.47
C VAL A 316 4.57 -16.68 7.60
N LYS A 317 3.50 -15.92 7.91
CA LYS A 317 3.55 -14.94 9.01
C LYS A 317 3.67 -15.61 10.37
N GLN A 318 2.85 -16.63 10.64
CA GLN A 318 2.84 -17.34 11.92
C GLN A 318 4.20 -17.99 12.19
N LEU A 319 4.79 -18.64 11.19
CA LEU A 319 6.10 -19.27 11.33
C LEU A 319 7.20 -18.24 11.65
N CYS A 320 7.28 -17.13 10.90
CA CYS A 320 8.26 -16.08 11.18
C CYS A 320 8.06 -15.45 12.57
N THR A 321 6.81 -15.36 13.05
CA THR A 321 6.50 -14.85 14.39
C THR A 321 6.93 -15.84 15.48
N ALA A 322 6.63 -17.13 15.32
CA ALA A 322 7.05 -18.17 16.26
C ALA A 322 8.58 -18.25 16.42
N LEU A 323 9.32 -18.02 15.33
CA LEU A 323 10.79 -18.05 15.32
C LEU A 323 11.45 -16.74 15.73
N GLY A 324 10.68 -15.70 16.08
CA GLY A 324 11.24 -14.46 16.61
C GLY A 324 12.09 -13.65 15.62
N TRP A 325 11.91 -13.82 14.29
CA TRP A 325 12.72 -13.13 13.26
C TRP A 325 12.44 -11.62 13.11
N GLY A 326 11.69 -11.02 14.04
CA GLY A 326 11.40 -9.61 14.08
C GLY A 326 10.55 -9.10 12.92
N LYS A 327 10.56 -7.77 12.72
CA LYS A 327 9.73 -7.11 11.70
C LYS A 327 10.35 -7.25 10.31
N MET A 328 9.78 -8.16 9.51
CA MET A 328 10.21 -8.42 8.13
C MET A 328 9.19 -7.94 7.10
N SER A 329 9.67 -7.40 5.97
CA SER A 329 8.82 -7.09 4.83
C SER A 329 8.15 -8.35 4.29
N ARG A 330 7.00 -8.23 3.61
CA ARG A 330 6.30 -9.39 3.02
C ARG A 330 7.19 -10.12 2.00
N GLN A 331 7.90 -9.38 1.15
CA GLN A 331 8.79 -9.97 0.14
C GLN A 331 9.95 -10.73 0.78
N LEU A 332 10.55 -10.19 1.84
CA LEU A 332 11.63 -10.88 2.56
C LEU A 332 11.13 -12.17 3.21
N ARG A 333 9.97 -12.16 3.87
CA ARG A 333 9.39 -13.38 4.47
C ARG A 333 9.15 -14.47 3.43
N ILE A 334 8.53 -14.12 2.30
CA ILE A 334 8.27 -15.09 1.23
C ILE A 334 9.59 -15.62 0.66
N HIS A 335 10.61 -14.75 0.52
CA HIS A 335 11.92 -15.16 0.01
C HIS A 335 12.62 -16.15 0.96
N VAL A 336 12.63 -15.86 2.27
CA VAL A 336 13.17 -16.76 3.30
C VAL A 336 12.48 -18.12 3.27
N ILE A 337 11.14 -18.15 3.26
CA ILE A 337 10.41 -19.43 3.22
C ILE A 337 10.70 -20.21 1.95
N ARG A 338 10.80 -19.56 0.78
CA ARG A 338 11.18 -20.25 -0.46
C ARG A 338 12.59 -20.82 -0.41
N ARG A 339 13.54 -20.14 0.24
CA ARG A 339 14.89 -20.68 0.47
C ARG A 339 14.85 -21.92 1.34
N LEU A 340 14.13 -21.88 2.46
CA LEU A 340 13.93 -23.04 3.35
C LEU A 340 13.22 -24.21 2.66
N ILE A 341 12.29 -23.94 1.73
CA ILE A 341 11.66 -24.98 0.90
C ILE A 341 12.66 -25.55 -0.11
N ALA A 342 13.42 -24.69 -0.80
CA ALA A 342 14.43 -25.11 -1.78
C ALA A 342 15.56 -25.93 -1.14
N GLU A 343 15.91 -25.62 0.11
CA GLU A 343 16.89 -26.34 0.93
C GLU A 343 16.29 -27.60 1.58
N GLY A 344 14.99 -27.88 1.36
CA GLY A 344 14.33 -29.10 1.79
C GLY A 344 13.94 -29.15 3.26
N TRP A 345 14.13 -28.06 4.03
CA TRP A 345 13.74 -27.96 5.44
C TRP A 345 12.23 -27.82 5.61
N LEU A 346 11.58 -27.11 4.70
CA LEU A 346 10.13 -26.95 4.66
C LEU A 346 9.56 -27.49 3.35
N THR A 347 8.27 -27.75 3.35
CA THR A 347 7.48 -27.93 2.13
C THR A 347 6.10 -27.34 2.36
N ASN A 348 5.40 -27.05 1.27
CA ASN A 348 4.00 -26.63 1.28
C ASN A 348 3.25 -27.28 0.12
N THR A 349 1.95 -27.03 0.06
CA THR A 349 1.14 -27.32 -1.13
C THR A 349 0.85 -25.98 -1.78
N ASP A 350 1.72 -25.47 -2.65
CA ASP A 350 1.44 -24.21 -3.35
C ASP A 350 0.26 -24.38 -4.31
N PRO A 351 -0.68 -23.42 -4.39
CA PRO A 351 -0.71 -22.11 -3.70
C PRO A 351 -1.52 -22.08 -2.38
N VAL A 352 -1.83 -23.24 -1.80
CA VAL A 352 -2.75 -23.39 -0.66
C VAL A 352 -2.17 -22.80 0.63
N PRO A 353 -2.87 -21.88 1.30
CA PRO A 353 -2.39 -21.24 2.53
C PRO A 353 -2.44 -22.19 3.74
N TRP A 354 -1.65 -21.89 4.78
CA TRP A 354 -1.54 -22.69 6.01
C TRP A 354 -1.07 -24.13 5.81
N THR A 355 -0.22 -24.38 4.82
CA THR A 355 0.25 -25.73 4.48
C THR A 355 1.72 -26.00 4.81
N LEU A 356 2.43 -25.05 5.43
CA LEU A 356 3.83 -25.25 5.79
C LEU A 356 3.98 -26.48 6.69
N ARG A 357 4.92 -27.34 6.36
CA ARG A 357 5.22 -28.58 7.10
C ARG A 357 6.70 -28.94 6.93
N PRO A 358 7.24 -29.82 7.79
CA PRO A 358 8.61 -30.32 7.64
C PRO A 358 8.85 -30.90 6.24
N GLY A 359 9.96 -30.51 5.62
CA GLY A 359 10.42 -31.03 4.34
C GLY A 359 11.29 -32.29 4.50
N LYS A 360 11.85 -32.76 3.38
CA LYS A 360 12.63 -34.01 3.34
C LYS A 360 13.88 -33.97 4.23
N ALA A 361 14.58 -32.82 4.27
CA ALA A 361 15.81 -32.68 5.06
C ALA A 361 15.55 -32.86 6.57
N ALA A 362 14.39 -32.43 7.06
CA ALA A 362 13.99 -32.60 8.45
C ALA A 362 13.71 -34.08 8.81
N GLN A 363 13.19 -34.87 7.85
CA GLN A 363 12.88 -36.29 8.03
C GLN A 363 14.14 -37.17 8.04
N THR A 364 15.19 -36.75 7.32
CA THR A 364 16.47 -37.48 7.29
C THR A 364 17.24 -37.32 8.60
N GLY A 365 17.12 -36.18 9.27
CA GLY A 365 17.71 -35.95 10.60
C GLY A 365 17.02 -36.73 11.73
N THR A 366 15.73 -37.05 11.60
CA THR A 366 14.99 -37.85 12.61
C THR A 366 15.23 -39.35 12.46
N ALA A 367 15.53 -39.85 11.26
CA ALA A 367 15.83 -41.26 11.03
C ALA A 367 17.18 -41.72 11.66
N ALA A 368 18.07 -40.80 11.99
CA ALA A 368 19.34 -41.09 12.68
C ALA A 368 19.20 -41.26 14.20
N ALA A 369 18.01 -41.02 14.78
CA ALA A 369 17.74 -41.08 16.22
C ALA A 369 16.78 -42.21 16.62
N ALA A 370 16.69 -43.30 15.84
CA ALA A 370 16.02 -44.52 16.29
C ALA A 370 16.97 -45.31 17.22
N PRO A 371 16.60 -45.60 18.48
CA PRO A 371 17.43 -46.40 19.36
C PRO A 371 17.45 -47.85 18.88
N VAL A 372 18.66 -48.37 18.65
CA VAL A 372 18.90 -49.80 18.49
C VAL A 372 18.83 -50.45 19.88
N ALA A 373 18.01 -51.51 19.94
CA ALA A 373 17.99 -52.61 20.91
C ALA A 373 17.22 -52.45 22.23
N ALA A 374 16.19 -53.29 22.38
CA ALA A 374 16.24 -54.37 23.37
C ALA A 374 15.37 -55.56 22.92
N ARG A 375 16.00 -56.58 22.31
CA ARG A 375 15.54 -57.97 22.42
C ARG A 375 16.39 -58.63 23.51
N ARG A 376 15.75 -58.97 24.62
CA ARG A 376 16.07 -60.07 25.56
C ARG A 376 14.72 -60.77 25.75
N GLY A 377 14.56 -62.07 25.78
CA GLY A 377 15.43 -63.24 25.80
C GLY A 377 14.50 -64.44 25.86
#